data_AF-A0A074KRY7-F1
#
_entry.id   AF-A0A074KRY7-F1
#
_cell.length_a   1.000
_cell.length_b   1.000
_cell.length_c   1.000
_cell.angle_alpha   90.00
_cell.angle_beta   90.00
_cell.angle_gamma   90.00
#
_symmetry.space_group_name_H-M   'P 1'
#
loop_
_entity.id
_entity.type
_entity.pdbx_description
1 polymer ?
#
loop_
_entity_poly.entity_id
_entity_poly.type
_entity_poly.pdbx_seq_one_letter_code
_entity_poly.pdbx_strand_id
1 'polypeptide(L)'
;MKNKILTVVCVLFGIMMLNSGLNKFFNFMPMPEMSEEMMQVMGGFMVIKWIFPLVAMVEIIAGILIAIPKTRALGAIVILPVMVGIVIHHAVHDVETIGISLVLFGINIWAIVANWHKYLFLIK
;
A
#
# COMPACT_ATOMS: atom_id res chain seq x y z
N MET A 1 -6.75 -6.85 24.21
CA MET A 1 -5.79 -7.55 23.33
C MET A 1 -5.94 -7.18 21.85
N LYS A 2 -7.16 -7.15 21.29
CA LYS A 2 -7.43 -6.79 19.88
C LYS A 2 -6.75 -5.48 19.41
N ASN A 3 -6.73 -4.43 20.24
CA ASN A 3 -6.08 -3.15 19.90
C ASN A 3 -4.54 -3.20 19.84
N LYS A 4 -3.90 -4.13 20.56
CA LYS A 4 -2.43 -4.29 20.54
C LYS A 4 -2.00 -5.02 19.27
N ILE A 5 -2.66 -6.12 18.92
CA ILE A 5 -2.37 -6.90 17.69
C ILE A 5 -2.54 -6.03 16.46
N LEU A 6 -3.69 -5.35 16.32
CA LEU A 6 -3.93 -4.44 15.20
C LEU A 6 -2.87 -3.35 15.12
N THR A 7 -2.39 -2.84 16.27
CA THR A 7 -1.35 -1.81 16.26
C THR A 7 -0.02 -2.34 15.77
N VAL A 8 0.42 -3.50 16.24
CA VAL A 8 1.66 -4.13 15.74
C VAL A 8 1.56 -4.38 14.24
N VAL A 9 0.46 -4.96 13.77
CA VAL A 9 0.25 -5.27 12.35
C VAL A 9 0.19 -4.00 11.50
N CYS A 10 -0.48 -2.94 11.94
CA CYS A 10 -0.50 -1.66 11.22
C CYS A 10 0.86 -0.95 11.22
N VAL A 11 1.67 -1.10 12.28
CA VAL A 11 3.04 -0.57 12.31
C VAL A 11 3.91 -1.31 11.29
N LEU A 12 3.84 -2.65 11.25
CA LEU A 12 4.57 -3.45 10.25
C LEU A 12 4.13 -3.10 8.83
N PHE A 13 2.83 -3.03 8.58
CA PHE A 13 2.29 -2.56 7.30
C PHE A 13 2.81 -1.17 6.94
N GLY A 14 2.78 -0.23 7.90
CA GLY A 14 3.26 1.14 7.69
C GLY A 14 4.73 1.21 7.33
N ILE A 15 5.58 0.42 7.99
CA ILE A 15 7.01 0.29 7.68
C ILE A 15 7.20 -0.27 6.26
N MET A 16 6.43 -1.29 5.87
CA MET A 16 6.51 -1.86 4.52
C MET A 16 6.12 -0.85 3.43
N MET A 17 5.04 -0.09 3.65
CA MET A 17 4.63 0.96 2.70
C MET A 17 5.66 2.09 2.62
N LEU A 18 6.20 2.51 3.77
CA LEU A 18 7.26 3.52 3.82
C LEU A 18 8.50 3.05 3.04
N ASN A 19 8.91 1.79 3.24
CA ASN A 19 10.03 1.19 2.51
C ASN A 19 9.75 1.14 1.00
N SER A 20 8.56 0.68 0.59
CA SER A 20 8.13 0.63 -0.81
C SER A 20 8.18 2.00 -1.50
N GLY A 21 7.65 3.04 -0.84
CA GLY A 21 7.60 4.38 -1.40
C GLY A 21 8.98 5.05 -1.45
N LEU A 22 9.79 4.93 -0.39
CA LEU A 22 11.17 5.43 -0.40
C LEU A 22 12.00 4.74 -1.48
N ASN A 23 11.82 3.42 -1.68
CA ASN A 23 12.55 2.69 -2.71
C ASN A 23 12.27 3.21 -4.12
N LYS A 24 11.05 3.70 -4.43
CA LYS A 24 10.73 4.27 -5.74
C LYS A 24 11.50 5.57 -6.05
N PHE A 25 11.97 6.28 -5.02
CA PHE A 25 12.80 7.48 -5.20
C PHE A 25 14.30 7.18 -5.18
N PHE A 26 14.72 6.28 -4.28
CA PHE A 26 16.14 6.06 -3.98
C PHE A 26 16.72 4.78 -4.58
N ASN A 27 15.86 3.88 -5.08
CA ASN A 27 16.22 2.62 -5.75
C ASN A 27 17.27 1.78 -5.00
N PHE A 28 17.11 1.65 -3.68
CA PHE A 28 18.07 0.92 -2.83
C PHE A 28 17.81 -0.59 -2.77
N MET A 29 16.63 -1.05 -3.22
CA MET A 29 16.34 -2.47 -3.44
C MET A 29 16.56 -2.80 -4.91
N PRO A 30 17.35 -3.84 -5.23
CA PRO A 30 17.54 -4.28 -6.59
C PRO A 30 16.20 -4.75 -7.17
N MET A 31 15.93 -4.37 -8.41
CA MET A 31 14.76 -4.85 -9.13
C MET A 31 14.98 -6.33 -9.46
N PRO A 32 14.02 -7.23 -9.16
CA PRO A 32 14.12 -8.62 -9.58
C PRO A 32 14.08 -8.72 -11.10
N GLU A 33 14.59 -9.83 -11.65
CA GLU A 33 14.47 -10.09 -13.08
C GLU A 33 12.99 -10.13 -13.47
N MET A 34 12.65 -9.36 -14.51
CA MET A 34 11.28 -9.20 -14.99
C MET A 34 11.10 -9.96 -16.31
N SER A 35 9.93 -10.57 -16.50
CA SER A 35 9.57 -11.10 -17.82
C SER A 35 9.46 -9.97 -18.85
N GLU A 36 9.52 -10.33 -20.14
CA GLU A 36 9.44 -9.36 -21.23
C GLU A 36 8.11 -8.58 -21.22
N GLU A 37 7.00 -9.25 -20.90
CA GLU A 37 5.69 -8.61 -20.73
C GLU A 37 5.70 -7.59 -19.59
N MET A 38 6.27 -7.94 -18.43
CA MET A 38 6.33 -7.07 -17.27
C MET A 38 7.23 -5.85 -17.52
N MET A 39 8.30 -6.02 -18.30
CA MET A 39 9.14 -4.89 -18.76
C MET A 39 8.35 -3.90 -19.62
N GLN A 40 7.47 -4.38 -20.51
CA GLN A 40 6.61 -3.50 -21.31
C GLN A 40 5.62 -2.73 -20.43
N VAL A 41 5.00 -3.39 -19.45
CA VAL A 41 4.09 -2.75 -18.48
C VAL A 41 4.82 -1.68 -17.67
N MET A 42 6.02 -1.97 -17.15
CA MET A 42 6.86 -0.99 -16.45
C MET A 42 7.28 0.17 -17.34
N GLY A 43 7.60 -0.09 -18.62
CA GLY A 43 7.85 0.94 -19.62
C GLY A 43 6.68 1.90 -19.76
N GLY A 44 5.44 1.40 -19.77
CA GLY A 44 4.24 2.22 -19.78
C GLY A 44 4.13 3.17 -18.58
N PHE A 45 4.42 2.68 -17.38
CA PHE A 45 4.44 3.53 -16.18
C PHE A 45 5.54 4.59 -16.23
N MET A 46 6.70 4.29 -16.82
CA MET A 46 7.78 5.27 -16.98
C MET A 46 7.45 6.40 -17.97
N VAL A 47 6.59 6.14 -18.96
CA VAL A 47 6.08 7.19 -19.86
C VAL A 47 5.21 8.17 -19.07
N ILE A 48 4.38 7.69 -18.15
CA ILE A 48 3.51 8.52 -17.32
C ILE A 48 4.26 8.99 -16.06
N LYS A 49 5.09 10.02 -16.25
CA LYS A 49 6.05 10.52 -15.25
C LYS A 49 5.49 10.84 -13.85
N TRP A 50 4.20 11.11 -13.71
CA TRP A 50 3.58 11.48 -12.42
C TRP A 50 3.07 10.30 -11.60
N ILE A 51 2.86 9.12 -12.21
CA ILE A 51 2.26 7.97 -11.50
C ILE A 51 3.20 7.45 -10.41
N PHE A 52 4.45 7.15 -10.75
CA PHE A 52 5.40 6.62 -9.78
C PHE A 52 5.63 7.55 -8.58
N PRO A 53 5.89 8.87 -8.77
CA PRO A 53 5.98 9.80 -7.66
C PRO A 53 4.69 9.88 -6.83
N LEU A 54 3.51 9.89 -7.45
CA LEU A 54 2.24 9.94 -6.73
C LEU A 54 2.06 8.69 -5.85
N VAL A 55 2.24 7.50 -6.42
CA VAL A 55 2.11 6.23 -5.68
C VAL A 55 3.09 6.20 -4.51
N ALA A 56 4.36 6.56 -4.75
CA ALA A 56 5.39 6.60 -3.72
C ALA A 56 5.04 7.56 -2.57
N MET A 57 4.55 8.76 -2.89
CA MET A 57 4.12 9.73 -1.89
C MET A 57 2.92 9.22 -1.07
N VAL A 58 1.93 8.60 -1.72
CA VAL A 58 0.78 8.02 -1.04
C VAL A 58 1.20 6.88 -0.10
N GLU A 59 2.08 5.99 -0.55
CA GLU A 59 2.64 4.91 0.28
C GLU A 59 3.38 5.43 1.52
N ILE A 60 4.23 6.45 1.35
CA ILE A 60 4.98 7.08 2.46
C ILE A 60 4.02 7.72 3.47
N ILE A 61 3.14 8.60 2.99
CA ILE A 61 2.23 9.38 3.84
C ILE A 61 1.29 8.42 4.58
N ALA A 62 0.65 7.51 3.85
CA ALA A 62 -0.30 6.59 4.46
C ALA A 62 0.38 5.56 5.36
N GLY A 63 1.59 5.12 5.02
CA GLY A 63 2.40 4.23 5.86
C GLY A 63 2.71 4.85 7.23
N ILE A 64 3.06 6.14 7.26
CA ILE A 64 3.25 6.89 8.52
C ILE A 64 1.93 7.01 9.27
N LEU A 65 0.86 7.42 8.59
CA LEU A 65 -0.45 7.66 9.22
C LEU A 65 -1.08 6.39 9.80
N ILE A 66 -0.95 5.25 9.12
CA ILE A 66 -1.57 3.98 9.54
C ILE A 66 -0.87 3.36 10.76
N ALA A 67 0.44 3.56 10.88
CA ALA A 67 1.24 3.11 12.01
C ALA A 67 0.81 3.80 13.32
N ILE A 68 0.48 5.09 13.27
CA ILE A 68 0.07 5.88 14.44
C ILE A 68 -1.43 5.65 14.74
N PRO A 69 -1.81 5.08 15.91
CA PRO A 69 -3.20 4.72 16.19
C PRO A 69 -4.23 5.85 16.06
N LYS A 70 -3.82 7.10 16.35
CA LYS A 70 -4.68 8.28 16.27
C LYS A 70 -5.07 8.62 14.83
N THR A 71 -4.12 8.55 13.89
CA THR A 71 -4.30 8.89 12.46
C THR A 71 -4.65 7.69 11.59
N ARG A 72 -4.70 6.48 12.18
CA ARG A 72 -4.83 5.22 11.46
C ARG A 72 -5.96 5.18 10.45
N ALA A 73 -7.12 5.70 10.82
CA ALA A 73 -8.30 5.71 9.97
C ALA A 73 -8.05 6.48 8.66
N LEU A 74 -7.42 7.64 8.77
CA LEU A 74 -7.05 8.43 7.59
C LEU A 74 -6.04 7.67 6.72
N GLY A 75 -4.96 7.16 7.33
CA GLY A 75 -3.94 6.40 6.59
C GLY A 75 -4.52 5.19 5.86
N ALA A 76 -5.45 4.46 6.48
CA ALA A 76 -6.08 3.30 5.88
C ALA A 76 -6.91 3.64 4.63
N ILE A 77 -7.61 4.77 4.62
CA ILE A 77 -8.38 5.22 3.45
C ILE A 77 -7.46 5.82 2.38
N VAL A 78 -6.43 6.58 2.76
CA VAL A 78 -5.48 7.19 1.82
C VAL A 78 -4.74 6.13 0.99
N ILE A 79 -4.33 5.01 1.60
CA ILE A 79 -3.64 3.92 0.88
C ILE A 79 -4.60 2.99 0.11
N LEU A 80 -5.89 2.98 0.43
CA LEU A 80 -6.86 2.03 -0.13
C LEU A 80 -6.83 1.94 -1.67
N PRO A 81 -6.91 3.04 -2.45
CA PRO A 81 -6.88 2.94 -3.91
C PRO A 81 -5.56 2.38 -4.44
N VAL A 82 -4.44 2.70 -3.79
CA VAL A 82 -3.12 2.14 -4.14
C VAL A 82 -3.08 0.66 -3.84
N MET A 83 -3.58 0.21 -2.69
CA MET A 83 -3.66 -1.21 -2.36
C MET A 83 -4.52 -2.01 -3.34
N VAL A 84 -5.65 -1.45 -3.77
CA VAL A 84 -6.50 -2.07 -4.81
C VAL A 84 -5.70 -2.20 -6.11
N GLY A 85 -5.00 -1.15 -6.52
CA GLY A 85 -4.11 -1.18 -7.68
C GLY A 85 -3.02 -2.26 -7.57
N ILE A 86 -2.38 -2.38 -6.40
CA ILE A 86 -1.36 -3.41 -6.14
C ILE A 86 -1.94 -4.81 -6.31
N VAL A 87 -3.10 -5.10 -5.70
CA VAL A 87 -3.74 -6.43 -5.80
C VAL A 87 -4.14 -6.74 -7.24
N ILE A 88 -4.73 -5.78 -7.96
CA ILE A 88 -5.11 -5.96 -9.36
C ILE A 88 -3.87 -6.21 -10.22
N HIS A 89 -2.79 -5.44 -10.00
CA HIS A 89 -1.55 -5.60 -10.75
C HIS A 89 -0.96 -7.01 -10.58
N HIS A 90 -0.91 -7.53 -9.35
CA HIS A 90 -0.47 -8.91 -9.10
C HIS A 90 -1.44 -9.93 -9.73
N ALA A 91 -2.76 -9.72 -9.59
CA ALA A 91 -3.76 -10.63 -10.17
C ALA A 91 -3.70 -10.74 -11.70
N VAL A 92 -3.23 -9.69 -12.39
CA VAL A 92 -3.15 -9.66 -13.85
C VAL A 92 -1.76 -10.01 -14.37
N HIS A 93 -0.69 -9.52 -13.73
CA HIS A 93 0.67 -9.59 -14.28
C HIS A 93 1.70 -10.34 -13.42
N ASP A 94 1.39 -10.64 -12.15
CA ASP A 94 2.34 -11.31 -11.23
C ASP A 94 1.59 -12.15 -10.18
N VAL A 95 0.89 -13.18 -10.68
CA VAL A 95 0.02 -14.02 -9.84
C VAL A 95 0.82 -14.84 -8.84
N GLU A 96 2.07 -15.18 -9.16
CA GLU A 96 2.95 -15.97 -8.31
C GLU A 96 3.25 -15.27 -6.98
N THR A 97 3.40 -13.95 -6.99
CA THR A 97 3.70 -13.16 -5.79
C THR A 97 2.46 -12.55 -5.13
N ILE A 98 1.25 -12.83 -5.63
CA ILE A 98 0.00 -12.20 -5.17
C ILE A 98 -0.26 -12.33 -3.67
N GLY A 99 0.25 -13.39 -3.03
CA GLY A 99 0.01 -13.69 -1.62
C GLY A 99 0.33 -12.52 -0.68
N ILE A 100 1.44 -11.81 -0.91
CA ILE A 100 1.82 -10.67 -0.06
C ILE A 100 0.85 -9.49 -0.23
N SER A 101 0.40 -9.23 -1.46
CA SER A 101 -0.56 -8.15 -1.74
C SER A 101 -1.90 -8.39 -1.06
N LEU A 102 -2.38 -9.64 -1.03
CA LEU A 102 -3.63 -10.02 -0.37
C LEU A 102 -3.54 -9.90 1.15
N VAL A 103 -2.41 -10.29 1.75
CA VAL A 103 -2.19 -10.11 3.19
C VAL A 103 -2.20 -8.64 3.56
N LEU A 104 -1.46 -7.81 2.82
CA LEU A 104 -1.42 -6.36 3.04
C LEU A 104 -2.80 -5.73 2.85
N PHE A 105 -3.55 -6.15 1.83
CA PHE A 105 -4.90 -5.68 1.60
C PHE A 105 -5.85 -6.09 2.72
N GLY A 106 -5.76 -7.33 3.21
CA GLY A 106 -6.51 -7.79 4.37
C GLY A 106 -6.22 -6.96 5.63
N ILE A 107 -4.96 -6.58 5.85
CA ILE A 107 -4.58 -5.66 6.94
C ILE A 107 -5.21 -4.28 6.74
N ASN A 108 -5.18 -3.74 5.52
CA ASN A 108 -5.79 -2.45 5.20
C ASN A 108 -7.31 -2.47 5.47
N ILE A 109 -8.02 -3.50 5.01
CA ILE A 109 -9.45 -3.70 5.28
C ILE A 109 -9.72 -3.85 6.78
N TRP A 110 -8.90 -4.61 7.51
CA TRP A 110 -9.04 -4.73 8.96
C TRP A 110 -8.88 -3.38 9.66
N ALA A 111 -7.90 -2.57 9.25
CA ALA A 111 -7.71 -1.22 9.78
C ALA A 111 -8.92 -0.31 9.51
N ILE A 112 -9.55 -0.42 8.34
CA ILE A 112 -10.79 0.28 7.99
C ILE A 112 -11.93 -0.18 8.89
N VAL A 113 -12.25 -1.47 8.91
CA VAL A 113 -13.37 -2.01 9.69
C VAL A 113 -13.23 -1.70 11.19
N ALA A 114 -12.02 -1.83 11.74
CA ALA A 114 -11.76 -1.51 13.14
C ALA A 114 -11.94 -0.03 13.50
N ASN A 115 -11.82 0.88 12.52
CA ASN A 115 -12.01 2.32 12.67
C ASN A 115 -13.33 2.82 12.05
N TRP A 116 -14.26 1.93 11.70
CA TRP A 116 -15.46 2.27 10.92
C TRP A 116 -16.26 3.46 11.47
N HIS A 117 -16.42 3.52 12.80
CA HIS A 117 -17.12 4.61 13.49
C HIS A 117 -16.54 6.00 13.17
N LYS A 118 -15.24 6.09 12.89
CA LYS A 118 -14.57 7.35 12.52
C LYS A 118 -14.88 7.79 11.10
N TYR A 119 -15.44 6.95 10.22
CA TYR A 119 -15.83 7.37 8.87
C TYR A 119 -17.29 7.81 8.79
N LEU A 120 -18.09 7.56 9.82
CA LEU A 120 -19.51 7.90 9.81
C LEU A 120 -19.77 9.40 9.63
N PHE A 121 -18.83 10.26 10.02
CA PHE A 121 -18.95 11.71 9.79
C PHE A 121 -18.75 12.12 8.32
N LEU A 122 -18.14 11.27 7.49
CA LEU A 122 -17.93 11.54 6.07
C LEU A 122 -19.17 11.20 5.22
N ILE A 123 -20.06 10.38 5.75
CA ILE A 123 -21.23 9.82 5.04
C ILE A 123 -22.54 10.40 5.59
N LYS A 124 -22.49 11.17 6.68
CA LYS A 124 -23.61 11.89 7.27
C LYS A 124 -23.46 13.38 7.03
#